data_AF-A0A845DB64-F1
#
_entry.id   AF-A0A845DB64-F1
#
_cell.length_a   1.000
_cell.length_b   1.000
_cell.length_c   1.000
_cell.angle_alpha   90.00
_cell.angle_beta   90.00
_cell.angle_gamma   90.00
#
_symmetry.space_group_name_H-M   'P 1'
#
loop_
_entity.id
_entity.type
_entity.pdbx_description
1 polymer ?
#
loop_
_entity_poly.entity_id
_entity_poly.type
_entity_poly.pdbx_seq_one_letter_code
_entity_poly.pdbx_strand_id
1 'polypeptide(L)'
;MDKQALAFHKQEPKGKIVVAPSKPVDTDDELSLAYSPGVAAPCREIAEIPDKVYDYTVKGNLVGVISNGSAVLGLGNIGPLAAKPVMEGKGILFKQFAGINVFDIELKAKTIDEFVTVCKALEPTFGGINLEDIAAPDCFEIEKRLEEELSIPVFHDDQHGTAIITAAALLNACHIFNKKLDQISVVFNGAGAAAIACARLIISLGVKKKNIIMCDSKGVIYSGRQENMNIYN
;
A
#
# COMPACT_ATOMS: atom_id res chain seq x y z
N MET A 1 -20.84 -14.68 11.52
CA MET A 1 -20.26 -13.63 10.67
C MET A 1 -19.86 -14.18 9.30
N ASP A 2 -19.13 -15.30 9.25
CA ASP A 2 -18.55 -15.84 8.00
C ASP A 2 -19.56 -16.11 6.89
N LYS A 3 -20.71 -16.71 7.20
CA LYS A 3 -21.78 -16.94 6.20
C LYS A 3 -22.27 -15.65 5.55
N GLN A 4 -22.36 -14.56 6.31
CA GLN A 4 -22.77 -13.25 5.81
C GLN A 4 -21.67 -12.63 4.95
N ALA A 5 -20.41 -12.70 5.39
CA ALA A 5 -19.26 -12.22 4.62
C ALA A 5 -19.13 -12.94 3.27
N LEU A 6 -19.27 -14.26 3.24
CA LEU A 6 -19.24 -15.05 2.00
C LEU A 6 -20.42 -14.73 1.09
N ALA A 7 -21.63 -14.55 1.65
CA ALA A 7 -22.80 -14.16 0.89
C ALA A 7 -22.62 -12.76 0.26
N PHE A 8 -22.07 -11.81 1.01
CA PHE A 8 -21.78 -10.46 0.53
C PHE A 8 -20.86 -10.45 -0.70
N HIS A 9 -19.75 -11.20 -0.66
CA HIS A 9 -18.81 -11.26 -1.81
C HIS A 9 -19.33 -12.06 -3.02
N LYS A 10 -20.31 -12.95 -2.79
CA LYS A 10 -20.89 -13.81 -3.84
C LYS A 10 -22.11 -13.16 -4.52
N GLN A 11 -22.74 -12.17 -3.89
CA GLN A 11 -23.86 -11.44 -4.47
C GLN A 11 -23.44 -10.84 -5.82
N GLU A 12 -24.33 -10.86 -6.81
CA GLU A 12 -24.02 -10.29 -8.12
C GLU A 12 -24.16 -8.75 -8.11
N PRO A 13 -23.25 -8.01 -8.77
CA PRO A 13 -22.02 -8.51 -9.40
C PRO A 13 -21.00 -9.00 -8.36
N LYS A 14 -20.39 -10.18 -8.59
CA LYS A 14 -19.40 -10.77 -7.66
C LYS A 14 -18.22 -9.85 -7.38
N GLY A 15 -17.65 -9.99 -6.19
CA GLY A 15 -16.53 -9.17 -5.75
C GLY A 15 -17.03 -7.81 -5.26
N LYS A 16 -16.11 -6.85 -5.22
CA LYS A 16 -16.32 -5.58 -4.51
C LYS A 16 -16.07 -4.33 -5.34
N ILE A 17 -15.60 -4.50 -6.57
CA ILE A 17 -15.18 -3.40 -7.44
C ILE A 17 -15.78 -3.57 -8.83
N VAL A 18 -15.94 -2.44 -9.52
CA VAL A 18 -16.38 -2.38 -10.91
C VAL A 18 -15.67 -1.23 -11.61
N VAL A 19 -15.37 -1.40 -12.90
CA VAL A 19 -14.89 -0.30 -13.75
C VAL A 19 -16.10 0.32 -14.44
N ALA A 20 -16.27 1.63 -14.29
CA ALA A 20 -17.35 2.38 -14.90
C ALA A 20 -16.79 3.53 -15.76
N PRO A 21 -17.38 3.83 -16.92
CA PRO A 21 -17.03 5.01 -17.70
C PRO A 21 -17.21 6.30 -16.89
N SER A 22 -16.28 7.24 -17.04
CA SER A 22 -16.36 8.58 -16.43
C SER A 22 -16.97 9.63 -17.35
N LYS A 23 -17.22 9.29 -18.62
CA LYS A 23 -17.77 10.14 -19.67
C LYS A 23 -18.98 9.44 -20.31
N PRO A 24 -19.98 10.19 -20.79
CA PRO A 24 -21.09 9.61 -21.54
C PRO A 24 -20.59 9.00 -22.85
N VAL A 25 -21.23 7.92 -23.28
CA VAL A 25 -20.91 7.15 -24.49
C VAL A 25 -22.21 6.62 -25.13
N ASP A 26 -23.26 7.43 -25.06
CA ASP A 26 -24.62 7.04 -25.46
C ASP A 26 -24.93 7.40 -26.92
N THR A 27 -24.07 8.20 -27.56
CA THR A 27 -24.21 8.64 -28.96
C THR A 27 -22.98 8.28 -29.80
N ASP A 28 -23.17 8.22 -31.12
CA ASP A 28 -22.08 7.96 -32.08
C ASP A 28 -20.97 9.02 -31.99
N ASP A 29 -21.33 10.29 -31.75
CA ASP A 29 -20.38 11.39 -31.58
C ASP A 29 -19.55 11.20 -30.31
N GLU A 30 -20.17 10.86 -29.18
CA GLU A 30 -19.47 10.59 -27.92
C GLU A 30 -18.56 9.37 -28.01
N LEU A 31 -19.01 8.30 -28.67
CA LEU A 31 -18.20 7.11 -28.89
C LEU A 31 -16.99 7.42 -29.79
N SER A 32 -17.18 8.24 -30.82
CA SER A 32 -16.12 8.70 -31.72
C SER A 32 -15.09 9.59 -31.02
N LEU A 33 -15.47 10.28 -29.95
CA LEU A 33 -14.55 11.04 -29.09
C LEU A 33 -13.83 10.14 -28.08
N ALA A 34 -14.55 9.23 -27.44
CA ALA A 34 -14.01 8.30 -26.44
C ALA A 34 -13.05 7.26 -27.05
N TYR A 35 -13.24 6.93 -28.33
CA TYR A 35 -12.41 5.98 -29.06
C TYR A 35 -12.03 6.54 -30.44
N SER A 36 -11.90 5.68 -31.45
CA SER A 36 -11.53 6.10 -32.79
C SER A 36 -12.65 6.91 -33.47
N PRO A 37 -12.31 8.02 -34.16
CA PRO A 37 -10.96 8.55 -34.40
C PRO A 37 -10.46 9.54 -33.32
N GLY A 38 -11.32 10.03 -32.42
CA GLY A 38 -11.03 11.13 -31.50
C GLY A 38 -9.91 10.86 -30.50
N VAL A 39 -9.79 9.63 -29.99
CA VAL A 39 -8.74 9.20 -29.04
C VAL A 39 -7.32 9.43 -29.57
N ALA A 40 -7.14 9.55 -30.89
CA ALA A 40 -5.83 9.85 -31.48
C ALA A 40 -5.30 11.26 -31.11
N ALA A 41 -6.17 12.21 -30.76
CA ALA A 41 -5.76 13.56 -30.34
C ALA A 41 -4.96 13.54 -29.02
N PRO A 42 -5.50 13.05 -27.88
CA PRO A 42 -4.72 12.98 -26.64
C PRO A 42 -3.49 12.09 -26.77
N CYS A 43 -3.53 11.01 -27.56
CA CYS A 43 -2.35 10.16 -27.80
C CYS A 43 -1.19 10.94 -28.45
N ARG A 44 -1.47 11.79 -29.45
CA ARG A 44 -0.43 12.61 -30.10
C ARG A 44 0.14 13.65 -29.15
N GLU A 45 -0.72 14.31 -28.37
CA GLU A 45 -0.30 15.28 -27.36
C GLU A 45 0.64 14.66 -26.30
N ILE A 46 0.33 13.45 -25.82
CA ILE A 46 1.16 12.72 -24.86
C ILE A 46 2.47 12.23 -25.51
N ALA A 47 2.44 11.81 -26.78
CA ALA A 47 3.65 11.40 -27.49
C ALA A 47 4.64 12.56 -27.67
N GLU A 48 4.16 13.78 -27.83
CA GLU A 48 4.99 15.00 -27.91
C GLU A 48 5.43 15.48 -26.52
N ILE A 49 4.55 15.44 -25.52
CA ILE A 49 4.81 15.90 -24.15
C ILE A 49 4.30 14.83 -23.17
N PRO A 50 5.17 13.91 -22.70
CA PRO A 50 4.76 12.77 -21.86
C PRO A 50 3.96 13.16 -20.61
N ASP A 51 4.29 14.29 -19.97
CA ASP A 51 3.60 14.76 -18.76
C ASP A 51 2.10 15.07 -18.97
N LYS A 52 1.66 15.33 -20.21
CA LYS A 52 0.24 15.50 -20.54
C LYS A 52 -0.60 14.24 -20.30
N VAL A 53 0.03 13.11 -19.98
CA VAL A 53 -0.67 11.91 -19.49
C VAL A 53 -1.53 12.23 -18.26
N TYR A 54 -1.13 13.19 -17.42
CA TYR A 54 -1.90 13.61 -16.25
C TYR A 54 -3.11 14.49 -16.60
N ASP A 55 -3.10 15.15 -17.76
CA ASP A 55 -4.20 16.01 -18.22
C ASP A 55 -5.32 15.20 -18.87
N TYR A 56 -4.96 14.17 -19.65
CA TYR A 56 -5.88 13.46 -20.54
C TYR A 56 -6.23 12.04 -20.09
N THR A 57 -5.66 11.56 -18.99
CA THR A 57 -5.92 10.19 -18.51
C THR A 57 -6.23 10.16 -17.02
N VAL A 58 -6.64 8.98 -16.54
CA VAL A 58 -6.90 8.75 -15.12
C VAL A 58 -5.63 8.63 -14.27
N LYS A 59 -4.43 8.63 -14.86
CA LYS A 59 -3.15 8.36 -14.15
C LYS A 59 -3.03 9.18 -12.86
N GLY A 60 -3.34 10.47 -12.90
CA GLY A 60 -3.23 11.35 -11.73
C GLY A 60 -4.12 11.00 -10.53
N ASN A 61 -5.18 10.20 -10.72
CA ASN A 61 -6.06 9.74 -9.65
C ASN A 61 -6.11 8.21 -9.52
N LEU A 62 -5.24 7.48 -10.23
CA LEU A 62 -5.24 6.02 -10.27
C LEU A 62 -4.06 5.47 -9.46
N VAL A 63 -4.35 4.70 -8.42
CA VAL A 63 -3.35 4.02 -7.58
C VAL A 63 -3.38 2.51 -7.84
N GLY A 64 -2.20 1.91 -7.94
CA GLY A 64 -2.06 0.45 -7.97
C GLY A 64 -1.94 -0.08 -6.55
N VAL A 65 -2.91 -0.87 -6.08
CA VAL A 65 -2.78 -1.62 -4.82
C VAL A 65 -2.17 -2.97 -5.16
N ILE A 66 -0.89 -3.16 -4.81
CA ILE A 66 -0.09 -4.30 -5.28
C ILE A 66 0.31 -5.19 -4.11
N SER A 67 0.05 -6.49 -4.24
CA SER A 67 0.41 -7.51 -3.26
C SER A 67 0.84 -8.81 -3.94
N ASN A 68 1.66 -9.62 -3.28
CA ASN A 68 1.90 -11.02 -3.67
C ASN A 68 1.17 -12.02 -2.76
N GLY A 69 0.39 -11.54 -1.79
CA GLY A 69 -0.36 -12.36 -0.83
C GLY A 69 0.52 -13.14 0.16
N SER A 70 1.74 -12.66 0.42
CA SER A 70 2.70 -13.35 1.30
C SER A 70 2.48 -13.08 2.79
N ALA A 71 1.75 -12.02 3.17
CA ALA A 71 1.43 -11.70 4.55
C ALA A 71 0.00 -11.15 4.72
N VAL A 72 -1.00 -11.87 4.20
CA VAL A 72 -2.38 -11.39 4.22
C VAL A 72 -2.95 -11.41 5.63
N LEU A 73 -3.17 -10.23 6.21
CA LEU A 73 -3.74 -10.08 7.56
C LEU A 73 -2.98 -10.95 8.59
N GLY A 74 -3.70 -11.73 9.41
CA GLY A 74 -3.14 -12.74 10.30
C GLY A 74 -3.05 -14.15 9.69
N LEU A 75 -3.32 -14.30 8.38
CA LEU A 75 -3.37 -15.59 7.70
C LEU A 75 -2.00 -16.02 7.13
N GLY A 76 -1.07 -15.07 7.01
CA GLY A 76 0.27 -15.31 6.48
C GLY A 76 0.25 -15.48 4.96
N ASN A 77 1.12 -16.36 4.46
CA ASN A 77 1.27 -16.58 3.03
C ASN A 77 0.16 -17.51 2.51
N ILE A 78 -0.88 -16.91 1.93
CA ILE A 78 -2.01 -17.61 1.30
C ILE A 78 -2.02 -17.44 -0.22
N GLY A 79 -1.05 -16.69 -0.75
CA GLY A 79 -0.85 -16.45 -2.17
C GLY A 79 -1.80 -15.42 -2.79
N PRO A 80 -1.52 -15.01 -4.03
CA PRO A 80 -2.16 -13.86 -4.66
C PRO A 80 -3.68 -14.03 -4.84
N LEU A 81 -4.15 -15.23 -5.23
CA LEU A 81 -5.59 -15.45 -5.44
C LEU A 81 -6.41 -15.30 -4.16
N ALA A 82 -5.88 -15.76 -3.03
CA ALA A 82 -6.57 -15.68 -1.75
C ALA A 82 -6.45 -14.28 -1.12
N ALA A 83 -5.46 -13.48 -1.53
CA ALA A 83 -5.31 -12.08 -1.15
C ALA A 83 -6.32 -11.15 -1.82
N LYS A 84 -6.81 -11.52 -3.02
CA LYS A 84 -7.68 -10.68 -3.85
C LYS A 84 -8.86 -10.02 -3.12
N PRO A 85 -9.64 -10.72 -2.28
CA PRO A 85 -10.71 -10.06 -1.54
C PRO A 85 -10.18 -8.93 -0.63
N VAL A 86 -9.00 -9.05 -0.03
CA VAL A 86 -8.44 -7.98 0.81
C VAL A 86 -8.08 -6.77 -0.05
N MET A 87 -7.45 -6.99 -1.20
CA MET A 87 -7.03 -5.91 -2.12
C MET A 87 -8.23 -5.17 -2.73
N GLU A 88 -9.28 -5.88 -3.16
CA GLU A 88 -10.54 -5.24 -3.58
C GLU A 88 -11.14 -4.41 -2.45
N GLY A 89 -11.01 -4.88 -1.20
CA GLY A 89 -11.42 -4.16 0.00
C GLY A 89 -10.67 -2.84 0.16
N LYS A 90 -9.35 -2.85 -0.01
CA LYS A 90 -8.52 -1.63 -0.01
C LYS A 90 -8.96 -0.66 -1.10
N GLY A 91 -9.26 -1.16 -2.30
CA GLY A 91 -9.82 -0.37 -3.40
C GLY A 91 -11.10 0.39 -3.01
N ILE A 92 -12.05 -0.28 -2.33
CA ILE A 92 -13.24 0.39 -1.81
C ILE A 92 -12.87 1.51 -0.83
N LEU A 93 -11.93 1.27 0.09
CA LEU A 93 -11.56 2.26 1.11
C LEU A 93 -10.96 3.52 0.46
N PHE A 94 -10.03 3.36 -0.49
CA PHE A 94 -9.48 4.46 -1.28
C PHE A 94 -10.58 5.26 -1.97
N LYS A 95 -11.52 4.57 -2.62
CA LYS A 95 -12.59 5.24 -3.36
C LYS A 95 -13.58 5.96 -2.45
N GLN A 96 -14.04 5.29 -1.39
CA GLN A 96 -15.10 5.78 -0.51
C GLN A 96 -14.64 6.94 0.36
N PHE A 97 -13.39 6.90 0.87
CA PHE A 97 -12.90 7.89 1.84
C PHE A 97 -12.06 9.00 1.21
N ALA A 98 -11.44 8.76 0.06
CA ALA A 98 -10.55 9.74 -0.58
C ALA A 98 -10.89 10.05 -2.05
N GLY A 99 -11.87 9.37 -2.65
CA GLY A 99 -12.22 9.57 -4.07
C GLY A 99 -11.18 9.02 -5.06
N ILE A 100 -10.18 8.29 -4.58
CA ILE A 100 -9.08 7.74 -5.37
C ILE A 100 -9.54 6.49 -6.13
N ASN A 101 -9.19 6.40 -7.41
CA ASN A 101 -9.45 5.20 -8.20
C ASN A 101 -8.33 4.18 -7.97
N VAL A 102 -8.68 2.91 -7.93
CA VAL A 102 -7.72 1.83 -7.67
C VAL A 102 -7.89 0.70 -8.66
N PHE A 103 -6.78 0.12 -9.09
CA PHE A 103 -6.73 -1.27 -9.52
C PHE A 103 -5.95 -2.09 -8.50
N ASP A 104 -6.55 -3.19 -8.06
CA ASP A 104 -5.91 -4.22 -7.27
C ASP A 104 -5.14 -5.18 -8.18
N ILE A 105 -3.86 -5.41 -7.86
CA ILE A 105 -2.92 -6.17 -8.68
C ILE A 105 -2.24 -7.22 -7.80
N GLU A 106 -2.75 -8.45 -7.86
CA GLU A 106 -2.17 -9.58 -7.14
C GLU A 106 -1.11 -10.30 -7.99
N LEU A 107 0.16 -10.10 -7.64
CA LEU A 107 1.30 -10.63 -8.37
C LEU A 107 1.66 -12.05 -7.93
N LYS A 108 1.76 -12.96 -8.91
CA LYS A 108 2.39 -14.27 -8.72
C LYS A 108 3.91 -14.19 -8.90
N ALA A 109 4.54 -13.24 -8.22
CA ALA A 109 5.99 -13.06 -8.18
C ALA A 109 6.59 -13.89 -7.04
N LYS A 110 7.64 -14.65 -7.32
CA LYS A 110 8.32 -15.52 -6.35
C LYS A 110 9.56 -14.86 -5.73
N THR A 111 10.08 -13.81 -6.38
CA THR A 111 11.28 -13.10 -5.94
C THR A 111 11.01 -11.60 -5.86
N ILE A 112 11.84 -10.90 -5.09
CA ILE A 112 11.86 -9.43 -5.00
C ILE A 112 12.08 -8.83 -6.39
N ASP A 113 13.04 -9.36 -7.16
CA ASP A 113 13.36 -8.87 -8.51
C ASP A 113 12.16 -8.98 -9.47
N GLU A 114 11.45 -10.12 -9.45
CA GLU A 114 10.25 -10.31 -10.27
C GLU A 114 9.18 -9.29 -9.88
N PHE A 115 8.96 -9.09 -8.57
CA PHE A 115 7.97 -8.14 -8.06
C PHE A 115 8.29 -6.70 -8.50
N VAL A 116 9.55 -6.26 -8.26
CA VAL A 116 10.01 -4.91 -8.59
C VAL A 116 9.94 -4.68 -10.10
N THR A 117 10.38 -5.64 -10.91
CA THR A 117 10.34 -5.54 -12.38
C THR A 117 8.92 -5.34 -12.89
N VAL A 118 7.94 -6.07 -12.35
CA VAL A 118 6.53 -5.91 -12.75
C VAL A 118 6.01 -4.53 -12.35
N CYS A 119 6.29 -4.07 -11.13
CA CYS A 119 5.85 -2.75 -10.69
C CYS A 119 6.41 -1.62 -11.58
N LYS A 120 7.70 -1.71 -11.96
CA LYS A 120 8.33 -0.78 -12.91
C LYS A 120 7.66 -0.80 -14.28
N ALA A 121 7.34 -1.99 -14.80
CA ALA A 121 6.65 -2.11 -16.07
C ALA A 121 5.23 -1.51 -16.03
N LEU A 122 4.59 -1.49 -14.86
CA LEU A 122 3.27 -0.92 -14.63
C LEU A 122 3.27 0.59 -14.30
N GLU A 123 4.44 1.17 -14.00
CA GLU A 123 4.61 2.59 -13.64
C GLU A 123 3.89 3.57 -14.57
N PRO A 124 3.89 3.41 -15.91
CA PRO A 124 3.20 4.34 -16.80
C PRO A 124 1.69 4.46 -16.54
N THR A 125 1.05 3.42 -16.00
CA THR A 125 -0.41 3.38 -15.75
C THR A 125 -0.82 4.17 -14.50
N PHE A 126 -0.02 4.13 -13.43
CA PHE A 126 -0.43 4.57 -12.11
C PHE A 126 0.17 5.93 -11.75
N GLY A 127 -0.57 6.74 -10.98
CA GLY A 127 -0.05 7.96 -10.36
C GLY A 127 0.60 7.72 -9.00
N GLY A 128 0.44 6.51 -8.45
CA GLY A 128 1.12 6.05 -7.24
C GLY A 128 0.92 4.55 -7.02
N ILE A 129 1.78 3.95 -6.21
CA ILE A 129 1.71 2.53 -5.83
C ILE A 129 1.52 2.41 -4.33
N ASN A 130 0.51 1.62 -3.93
CA ASN A 130 0.29 1.19 -2.56
C ASN A 130 0.69 -0.29 -2.42
N LEU A 131 1.76 -0.57 -1.69
CA LEU A 131 2.19 -1.92 -1.36
C LEU A 131 1.40 -2.44 -0.16
N GLU A 132 0.92 -3.69 -0.24
CA GLU A 132 -0.01 -4.24 0.74
C GLU A 132 0.28 -5.72 1.01
N ASP A 133 0.19 -6.15 2.28
CA ASP A 133 0.24 -7.56 2.69
C ASP A 133 1.48 -8.33 2.14
N ILE A 134 2.65 -7.69 2.19
CA ILE A 134 3.94 -8.26 1.76
C ILE A 134 4.76 -8.65 3.01
N ALA A 135 5.25 -9.88 3.05
CA ALA A 135 5.99 -10.39 4.19
C ALA A 135 7.32 -9.66 4.41
N ALA A 136 7.68 -9.48 5.68
CA ALA A 136 9.04 -9.12 6.07
C ALA A 136 9.97 -10.35 5.97
N PRO A 137 11.25 -10.17 5.60
CA PRO A 137 11.94 -8.89 5.37
C PRO A 137 11.79 -8.32 3.94
N ASP A 138 11.22 -9.08 3.01
CA ASP A 138 11.17 -8.74 1.58
C ASP A 138 10.48 -7.39 1.31
N CYS A 139 9.40 -7.08 2.05
CA CYS A 139 8.67 -5.80 1.93
C CYS A 139 9.58 -4.57 2.04
N PHE A 140 10.60 -4.60 2.91
CA PHE A 140 11.51 -3.46 3.10
C PHE A 140 12.41 -3.23 1.88
N GLU A 141 12.91 -4.31 1.27
CA GLU A 141 13.75 -4.19 0.08
C GLU A 141 12.92 -3.82 -1.15
N ILE A 142 11.73 -4.40 -1.30
CA ILE A 142 10.78 -4.06 -2.36
C ILE A 142 10.44 -2.57 -2.31
N GLU A 143 10.01 -2.07 -1.15
CA GLU A 143 9.65 -0.67 -0.98
C GLU A 143 10.82 0.25 -1.30
N LYS A 144 11.99 0.02 -0.67
CA LYS A 144 13.19 0.83 -0.91
C LYS A 144 13.54 0.90 -2.39
N ARG A 145 13.55 -0.24 -3.08
CA ARG A 145 13.89 -0.28 -4.50
C ARG A 145 12.86 0.43 -5.35
N LEU A 146 11.57 0.28 -5.06
CA LEU A 146 10.53 0.97 -5.81
C LEU A 146 10.57 2.49 -5.59
N GLU A 147 10.87 2.96 -4.37
CA GLU A 147 11.10 4.39 -4.10
C GLU A 147 12.32 4.95 -4.87
N GLU A 148 13.39 4.16 -5.02
CA GLU A 148 14.60 4.55 -5.74
C GLU A 148 14.45 4.45 -7.28
N GLU A 149 13.67 3.48 -7.76
CA GLU A 149 13.60 3.11 -9.19
C GLU A 149 12.39 3.71 -9.93
N LEU A 150 11.37 4.23 -9.23
CA LEU A 150 10.16 4.81 -9.84
C LEU A 150 10.12 6.34 -9.71
N SER A 151 9.42 6.98 -10.65
CA SER A 151 9.15 8.43 -10.65
C SER A 151 7.83 8.82 -9.96
N ILE A 152 7.02 7.83 -9.56
CA ILE A 152 5.74 8.01 -8.86
C ILE A 152 5.87 7.62 -7.38
N PRO A 153 5.05 8.19 -6.48
CA PRO A 153 5.08 7.84 -5.06
C PRO A 153 4.77 6.36 -4.82
N VAL A 154 5.52 5.76 -3.92
CA VAL A 154 5.34 4.39 -3.42
C VAL A 154 5.08 4.47 -1.92
N PHE A 155 4.14 3.67 -1.43
CA PHE A 155 3.78 3.65 -0.02
C PHE A 155 3.40 2.24 0.44
N HIS A 156 4.08 1.70 1.45
CA HIS A 156 3.64 0.46 2.08
C HIS A 156 2.70 0.73 3.26
N ASP A 157 1.42 0.36 3.15
CA ASP A 157 0.40 0.71 4.14
C ASP A 157 0.63 0.03 5.49
N ASP A 158 0.95 -1.26 5.50
CA ASP A 158 1.22 -2.00 6.75
C ASP A 158 2.40 -1.41 7.55
N GLN A 159 3.34 -0.76 6.88
CA GLN A 159 4.47 -0.07 7.52
C GLN A 159 4.06 1.35 7.91
N HIS A 160 3.89 2.22 6.92
CA HIS A 160 3.79 3.65 7.12
C HIS A 160 2.39 4.07 7.58
N GLY A 161 1.32 3.47 7.04
CA GLY A 161 -0.05 3.71 7.48
C GLY A 161 -0.23 3.37 8.95
N THR A 162 0.24 2.18 9.35
CA THR A 162 0.24 1.75 10.76
C THR A 162 1.06 2.69 11.65
N ALA A 163 2.24 3.12 11.18
CA ALA A 163 3.08 4.05 11.93
C ALA A 163 2.40 5.40 12.15
N ILE A 164 1.81 5.99 11.11
CA ILE A 164 1.15 7.30 11.17
C ILE A 164 0.02 7.29 12.19
N ILE A 165 -0.89 6.32 12.11
CA ILE A 165 -2.04 6.28 13.02
C ILE A 165 -1.62 5.97 14.47
N THR A 166 -0.60 5.11 14.65
CA THR A 166 -0.05 4.79 15.97
C THR A 166 0.62 6.01 16.60
N ALA A 167 1.40 6.76 15.82
CA ALA A 167 2.05 7.98 16.27
C ALA A 167 1.03 9.07 16.62
N ALA A 168 -0.02 9.25 15.81
CA ALA A 168 -1.11 10.18 16.11
C ALA A 168 -1.82 9.81 17.43
N ALA A 169 -2.11 8.53 17.65
CA ALA A 169 -2.70 8.05 18.89
C ALA A 169 -1.76 8.29 20.10
N LEU A 170 -0.45 8.04 19.94
CA LEU A 170 0.54 8.28 20.98
C LEU A 170 0.65 9.76 21.35
N LEU A 171 0.65 10.65 20.36
CA LEU A 171 0.69 12.10 20.57
C LEU A 171 -0.53 12.57 21.39
N ASN A 172 -1.72 12.11 21.01
CA ASN A 172 -2.94 12.41 21.75
C ASN A 172 -2.90 11.84 23.19
N ALA A 173 -2.43 10.62 23.37
CA ALA A 173 -2.27 10.04 24.70
C ALA A 173 -1.29 10.86 25.56
N CYS A 174 -0.14 11.26 25.00
CA CYS A 174 0.83 12.09 25.71
C CYS A 174 0.24 13.45 26.09
N HIS A 175 -0.56 14.06 25.21
CA HIS A 175 -1.27 15.30 25.50
C HIS A 175 -2.26 15.14 26.66
N ILE A 176 -3.12 14.11 26.64
CA ILE A 176 -4.12 13.83 27.68
C ILE A 176 -3.46 13.59 29.04
N PHE A 177 -2.36 12.84 29.08
CA PHE A 177 -1.66 12.51 30.33
C PHE A 177 -0.57 13.51 30.70
N ASN A 178 -0.44 14.62 29.96
CA ASN A 178 0.60 15.64 30.15
C ASN A 178 2.03 15.03 30.24
N LYS A 179 2.33 14.06 29.37
CA LYS A 179 3.64 13.40 29.28
C LYS A 179 4.44 13.97 28.11
N LYS A 180 5.75 14.09 28.28
CA LYS A 180 6.67 14.45 27.19
C LYS A 180 7.16 13.19 26.49
N LEU A 181 7.20 13.19 25.15
CA LEU A 181 7.69 12.05 24.35
C LEU A 181 9.10 11.61 24.74
N ASP A 182 9.95 12.55 25.13
CA ASP A 182 11.33 12.28 25.47
C ASP A 182 11.50 11.67 26.90
N GLN A 183 10.40 11.48 27.63
CA GLN A 183 10.33 10.93 28.98
C GLN A 183 9.53 9.63 29.07
N ILE A 184 8.82 9.22 28.01
CA ILE A 184 8.08 7.96 28.01
C ILE A 184 8.99 6.77 27.70
N SER A 185 8.59 5.60 28.22
CA SER A 185 9.12 4.29 27.82
C SER A 185 8.08 3.57 26.98
N VAL A 186 8.50 2.99 25.87
CA VAL A 186 7.61 2.34 24.90
C VAL A 186 8.09 0.91 24.69
N VAL A 187 7.17 -0.04 24.84
CA VAL A 187 7.44 -1.45 24.60
C VAL A 187 6.64 -1.89 23.37
N PHE A 188 7.33 -2.36 22.35
CA PHE A 188 6.73 -3.00 21.18
C PHE A 188 6.75 -4.51 21.38
N ASN A 189 5.58 -5.13 21.33
CA ASN A 189 5.44 -6.59 21.31
C ASN A 189 5.19 -7.05 19.87
N GLY A 190 6.27 -7.43 19.19
CA GLY A 190 6.33 -7.65 17.75
C GLY A 190 7.50 -6.87 17.15
N ALA A 191 8.22 -7.51 16.23
CA ALA A 191 9.41 -6.97 15.55
C ALA A 191 9.31 -7.12 14.02
N GLY A 192 8.10 -7.03 13.49
CA GLY A 192 7.82 -7.05 12.04
C GLY A 192 7.78 -5.64 11.43
N ALA A 193 7.41 -5.60 10.14
CA ALA A 193 7.29 -4.39 9.31
C ALA A 193 6.64 -3.20 10.04
N ALA A 194 5.40 -3.39 10.51
CA ALA A 194 4.63 -2.37 11.22
C ALA A 194 5.32 -1.83 12.48
N ALA A 195 5.82 -2.72 13.36
CA ALA A 195 6.42 -2.33 14.63
C ALA A 195 7.73 -1.55 14.43
N ILE A 196 8.55 -1.97 13.46
CA ILE A 196 9.79 -1.28 13.09
C ILE A 196 9.49 0.12 12.53
N ALA A 197 8.51 0.24 11.63
CA ALA A 197 8.08 1.52 11.08
C ALA A 197 7.52 2.45 12.18
N CYS A 198 6.67 1.94 13.08
CA CYS A 198 6.15 2.69 14.22
C CYS A 198 7.29 3.19 15.12
N ALA A 199 8.23 2.33 15.49
CA ALA A 199 9.37 2.69 16.32
C ALA A 199 10.22 3.79 15.68
N ARG A 200 10.52 3.69 14.38
CA ARG A 200 11.27 4.71 13.63
C ARG A 200 10.54 6.06 13.63
N LEU A 201 9.23 6.07 13.38
CA LEU A 201 8.45 7.31 13.35
C LEU A 201 8.34 7.97 14.73
N ILE A 202 8.08 7.22 15.81
CA ILE A 202 8.01 7.86 17.13
C ILE A 202 9.37 8.36 17.62
N ILE A 203 10.47 7.73 17.18
CA ILE A 203 11.82 8.25 17.43
C ILE A 203 12.01 9.59 16.73
N SER A 204 11.63 9.72 15.46
CA SER A 204 11.76 11.00 14.74
C SER A 204 10.88 12.11 15.32
N LEU A 205 9.75 11.75 15.95
CA LEU A 205 8.88 12.68 16.68
C LEU A 205 9.42 13.08 18.06
N GLY A 206 10.43 12.38 18.61
CA GLY A 206 11.12 12.77 19.85
C GLY A 206 11.16 11.72 20.97
N VAL A 207 10.63 10.51 20.75
CA VAL A 207 10.83 9.41 21.71
C VAL A 207 12.30 9.00 21.69
N LYS A 208 12.93 8.91 22.87
CA LYS A 208 14.34 8.53 22.95
C LYS A 208 14.51 7.06 22.61
N LYS A 209 15.39 6.73 21.65
CA LYS A 209 15.71 5.34 21.25
C LYS A 209 16.05 4.44 22.45
N LYS A 210 16.79 4.94 23.43
CA LYS A 210 17.13 4.21 24.67
C LYS A 210 15.94 3.83 25.56
N ASN A 211 14.78 4.45 25.34
CA ASN A 211 13.55 4.18 26.08
C ASN A 211 12.61 3.21 25.32
N ILE A 212 13.05 2.70 24.17
CA ILE A 212 12.28 1.76 23.36
C ILE A 212 12.80 0.35 23.60
N ILE A 213 11.88 -0.56 23.89
CA ILE A 213 12.13 -1.99 24.00
C ILE A 213 11.31 -2.68 22.92
N MET A 214 11.93 -3.54 22.13
CA MET A 214 11.26 -4.35 21.12
C MET A 214 11.40 -5.82 21.48
N CYS A 215 10.29 -6.55 21.42
CA CYS A 215 10.23 -7.98 21.66
C CYS A 215 9.77 -8.69 20.39
N ASP A 216 10.29 -9.88 20.14
CA ASP A 216 9.77 -10.80 19.12
C ASP A 216 9.34 -12.13 19.77
N SER A 217 9.11 -13.16 18.96
CA SER A 217 8.69 -14.48 19.43
C SER A 217 9.69 -15.20 20.33
N LYS A 218 10.94 -14.72 20.45
CA LYS A 218 11.97 -15.26 21.36
C LYS A 218 12.25 -14.35 22.56
N GLY A 219 11.57 -13.21 22.66
CA GLY A 219 11.73 -12.26 23.76
C GLY A 219 12.38 -10.95 23.31
N VAL A 220 13.06 -10.27 24.25
CA VAL A 220 13.65 -8.95 24.01
C VAL A 220 14.74 -9.01 22.95
N ILE A 221 14.77 -8.02 22.05
CA ILE A 221 15.85 -7.81 21.09
C ILE A 221 16.95 -6.98 21.75
N TYR A 222 18.20 -7.47 21.67
CA TYR A 222 19.37 -6.83 22.26
C TYR A 222 20.62 -7.05 21.41
N SER A 223 21.60 -6.15 21.54
CA SER A 223 22.87 -6.24 20.82
C SER A 223 23.61 -7.55 21.14
N GLY A 224 23.99 -8.29 20.10
CA GLY A 224 24.69 -9.59 20.23
C GLY A 224 23.77 -10.81 20.21
N ARG A 225 22.44 -10.62 20.20
CA ARG A 225 21.49 -11.71 19.98
C ARG A 225 21.68 -12.30 18.57
N GLN A 226 21.66 -13.63 18.46
CA GLN A 226 21.90 -14.35 17.19
C GLN A 226 20.60 -14.88 16.55
N GLU A 227 19.58 -15.20 17.36
CA GLU A 227 18.35 -15.82 16.87
C GLU A 227 17.37 -14.83 16.26
N ASN A 228 16.86 -15.12 15.06
CA ASN A 228 15.81 -14.37 14.35
C ASN A 228 16.15 -12.89 14.07
N MET A 229 17.43 -12.58 13.84
CA MET A 229 17.89 -11.24 13.49
C MET A 229 17.96 -11.05 11.96
N ASN A 230 17.61 -9.86 11.50
CA ASN A 230 17.78 -9.38 10.14
C ASN A 230 18.37 -7.97 10.16
N ILE A 231 18.70 -7.40 9.00
CA ILE A 231 19.34 -6.07 8.93
C ILE A 231 18.43 -4.92 9.40
N TYR A 232 17.14 -5.17 9.60
CA TYR A 232 16.13 -4.17 9.96
C TYR A 232 15.76 -4.19 11.46
N ASN A 233 16.11 -5.24 12.21
CA ASN A 233 15.79 -5.40 13.63
C ASN A 233 17.01 -5.67 14.53
#